data_AF-A0A4V3XIH2-F1
#
_entry.id   AF-A0A4V3XIH2-F1
#
_cell.length_a   1.000
_cell.length_b   1.000
_cell.length_c   1.000
_cell.angle_alpha   90.00
_cell.angle_beta   90.00
_cell.angle_gamma   90.00
#
_symmetry.space_group_name_H-M   'P 1'
#
loop_
_entity.id
_entity.type
_entity.pdbx_description
1 polymer ?
#
loop_
_entity_poly.entity_id
_entity_poly.type
_entity_poly.pdbx_seq_one_letter_code
_entity_poly.pdbx_strand_id
1 'polypeptide(L)'
;MSLVGSALGCAHFLDHCTVPASARISLSFQELCTPSDIPLIMPAISTNFSTPIVHDDKEPVETLSIRVAFFKRGLSAPDRSHAHLSISTYSSLVERGSMLAGLCSLPIREVPYLLVARRAWLVLFKAMVNIISLSMTSTPPFPSDIISLLQTRIDSTDSQKEKPIMAKLRRLLLQNVRFRDTYDDTDDAFVANLCAALTARRKGGRKLEKLHIEKCINMDEEDVAILEKVVEVVWDGVVEFEKDQDQEEEEDVYMEEEYSSDP
;
A
#
# COMPACT_ATOMS: atom_id res chain seq x y z
N MET A 1 10.85 12.06 14.89
CA MET A 1 12.01 12.56 14.13
C MET A 1 11.74 12.44 12.64
N SER A 2 11.95 13.50 11.87
CA SER A 2 11.82 13.48 10.40
C SER A 2 13.16 13.87 9.79
N LEU A 3 13.74 12.98 8.99
CA LEU A 3 14.99 13.20 8.26
C LEU A 3 14.68 13.35 6.78
N VAL A 4 15.10 14.47 6.20
CA VAL A 4 14.92 14.80 4.79
C VAL A 4 16.29 15.13 4.20
N GLY A 5 16.72 14.40 3.17
CA GLY A 5 18.03 14.61 2.55
C GLY A 5 18.43 13.47 1.62
N SER A 6 19.71 13.35 1.31
CA SER A 6 20.23 12.17 0.60
C SER A 6 20.12 10.93 1.49
N ALA A 7 20.00 9.76 0.86
CA ALA A 7 19.82 8.51 1.60
C ALA A 7 21.05 8.19 2.48
N LEU A 8 22.26 8.45 1.97
CA LEU A 8 23.51 8.33 2.72
C LEU A 8 23.62 9.36 3.85
N GLY A 9 23.17 10.60 3.64
CA GLY A 9 23.16 11.62 4.69
C GLY A 9 22.23 11.24 5.85
N CYS A 10 21.05 10.69 5.53
CA CYS A 10 20.13 10.15 6.54
C CYS A 10 20.73 8.95 7.28
N ALA A 11 21.39 8.03 6.57
CA ALA A 11 22.06 6.88 7.18
C ALA A 11 23.18 7.31 8.13
N HIS A 12 24.06 8.21 7.68
CA HIS A 12 25.15 8.75 8.50
C HIS A 12 24.62 9.44 9.76
N PHE A 13 23.52 10.19 9.67
CA PHE A 13 22.87 10.78 10.84
C PHE A 13 22.38 9.70 11.81
N LEU A 14 21.73 8.65 11.30
CA LEU A 14 21.25 7.54 12.13
C LEU A 14 22.40 6.79 12.81
N ASP A 15 23.55 6.61 12.17
CA ASP A 15 24.72 5.96 12.78
C ASP A 15 25.29 6.73 13.97
N HIS A 16 25.09 8.04 14.01
CA HIS A 16 25.59 8.92 15.08
C HIS A 16 24.52 9.34 16.08
N CYS A 17 23.30 8.78 15.96
CA CYS A 17 22.18 9.10 16.81
C CYS A 17 21.76 7.86 17.60
N THR A 18 21.50 8.02 18.90
CA THR A 18 20.83 6.98 19.68
C THR A 18 19.35 7.28 19.67
N VAL A 19 18.58 6.49 18.92
CA VAL A 19 17.15 6.69 18.78
C VAL A 19 16.39 5.83 19.81
N PRO A 20 15.51 6.41 20.64
CA PRO A 20 14.71 5.62 21.57
C PRO A 20 13.80 4.61 20.86
N ALA A 21 13.53 3.45 21.46
CA ALA A 21 12.62 2.42 20.91
C ALA A 21 11.22 2.99 20.61
N SER A 22 10.75 3.90 21.47
CA SER A 22 9.50 4.62 21.29
C SER A 22 9.53 5.75 20.25
N ALA A 23 10.68 6.04 19.63
CA ALA A 23 10.79 7.11 18.65
C ALA A 23 10.09 6.74 17.34
N ARG A 24 9.48 7.75 16.73
CA ARG A 24 8.94 7.66 15.37
C ARG A 24 9.96 8.25 14.41
N ILE A 25 10.43 7.48 13.44
CA ILE A 25 11.37 7.94 12.41
C ILE A 25 10.67 8.03 11.07
N SER A 26 10.72 9.20 10.44
CA SER A 26 10.36 9.38 9.03
C SER A 26 11.62 9.66 8.22
N LEU A 27 11.92 8.83 7.22
CA LEU A 27 13.03 9.01 6.28
C LEU A 27 12.46 9.43 4.92
N SER A 28 12.91 10.57 4.39
CA SER A 28 12.48 11.07 3.08
C SER A 28 13.70 11.36 2.23
N PHE A 29 13.95 10.50 1.24
CA PHE A 29 15.10 10.64 0.35
C PHE A 29 14.79 11.61 -0.79
N GLN A 30 15.53 12.72 -0.86
CA GLN A 30 15.39 13.74 -1.91
C GLN A 30 16.08 13.34 -3.22
N GLU A 31 17.03 12.41 -3.14
CA GLU A 31 17.78 11.90 -4.27
C GLU A 31 17.34 10.47 -4.60
N LEU A 32 17.57 10.07 -5.86
CA LEU A 32 17.44 8.68 -6.28
C LEU A 32 18.46 7.85 -5.51
N CYS A 33 17.98 7.11 -4.50
CA CYS A 33 18.79 6.07 -3.89
C CYS A 33 18.99 4.97 -4.96
N THR A 34 20.20 4.43 -5.05
CA THR A 34 20.59 3.43 -6.03
C THR A 34 20.70 2.06 -5.34
N PRO A 35 20.63 0.93 -6.08
CA PRO A 35 20.83 -0.38 -5.46
C PRO A 35 22.16 -0.52 -4.70
N SER A 36 23.20 0.23 -5.08
CA SER A 36 24.49 0.30 -4.37
C SER A 36 24.45 1.06 -3.05
N ASP A 37 23.46 1.94 -2.85
CA ASP A 37 23.31 2.68 -1.58
C ASP A 37 22.61 1.82 -0.52
N ILE A 38 21.78 0.85 -0.92
CA ILE A 38 21.00 0.01 0.00
C ILE A 38 21.90 -0.70 1.02
N PRO A 39 23.00 -1.37 0.66
CA PRO A 39 23.90 -1.98 1.64
C PRO A 39 24.55 -0.99 2.61
N LEU A 40 24.62 0.30 2.26
CA LEU A 40 25.18 1.35 3.12
C LEU A 40 24.13 1.92 4.09
N ILE A 41 22.87 2.00 3.66
CA ILE A 41 21.78 2.60 4.46
C ILE A 41 21.18 1.57 5.42
N MET A 42 21.05 0.31 4.98
CA MET A 42 20.35 -0.71 5.75
C MET A 42 20.97 -1.03 7.11
N PRO A 43 22.30 -1.09 7.28
CA PRO A 43 22.90 -1.28 8.60
C PRO A 43 22.55 -0.17 9.60
N ALA A 44 22.55 1.09 9.15
CA ALA A 44 22.21 2.25 9.98
C ALA A 44 20.75 2.19 10.47
N ILE A 45 19.84 1.84 9.57
CA ILE A 45 18.43 1.61 9.90
C ILE A 45 18.33 0.41 10.87
N SER A 46 18.90 -0.73 10.51
CA SER A 46 18.78 -1.97 11.30
C SER A 46 19.31 -1.85 12.71
N THR A 47 20.47 -1.21 12.89
CA THR A 47 21.08 -0.99 14.21
C THR A 47 20.18 -0.17 15.12
N ASN A 48 19.58 0.90 14.59
CA ASN A 48 18.67 1.76 15.36
C ASN A 48 17.35 1.07 15.73
N PHE A 49 16.88 0.12 14.92
CA PHE A 49 15.62 -0.60 15.17
C PHE A 49 15.78 -1.94 15.89
N SER A 50 17.00 -2.46 16.00
CA SER A 50 17.26 -3.77 16.63
C SER A 50 17.85 -3.65 18.03
N THR A 51 18.29 -2.47 18.44
CA THR A 51 18.96 -2.28 19.74
C THR A 51 17.90 -2.11 20.84
N PRO A 52 17.69 -3.11 21.73
CA PRO A 52 16.82 -2.92 22.88
C PRO A 52 17.47 -1.89 23.81
N ILE A 53 16.70 -0.87 24.18
CA ILE A 53 17.18 0.13 25.13
C ILE A 53 16.82 -0.39 26.51
N VAL A 54 17.87 -0.59 27.32
CA VAL A 54 17.83 -1.21 28.66
C VAL A 54 16.84 -0.54 29.65
N HIS A 55 16.21 0.57 29.27
CA HIS A 55 15.29 1.36 30.09
C HIS A 55 13.93 1.66 29.44
N ASP A 56 13.58 1.04 28.30
CA ASP A 56 12.24 1.18 27.67
C ASP A 56 11.58 -0.21 27.61
N ASP A 57 10.45 -0.41 28.31
CA ASP A 57 9.68 -1.67 28.33
C ASP A 57 8.90 -1.91 27.01
N LYS A 58 9.05 -1.03 26.02
CA LYS A 58 8.32 -1.09 24.75
C LYS A 58 9.07 -1.87 23.68
N GLU A 59 8.31 -2.58 22.85
CA GLU A 59 8.86 -3.21 21.65
C GLU A 59 9.35 -2.14 20.65
N PRO A 60 10.46 -2.40 19.94
CA PRO A 60 11.16 -1.37 19.15
C PRO A 60 10.39 -0.91 17.90
N VAL A 61 9.46 -1.70 17.35
CA VAL A 61 8.68 -1.32 16.16
C VAL A 61 7.29 -1.96 16.15
N GLU A 62 6.23 -1.20 16.43
CA GLU A 62 4.85 -1.71 16.31
C GLU A 62 4.21 -1.44 14.93
N THR A 63 4.66 -0.41 14.20
CA THR A 63 4.02 0.02 12.94
C THR A 63 5.06 0.45 11.91
N LEU A 64 5.03 -0.22 10.74
CA LEU A 64 5.88 0.10 9.59
C LEU A 64 5.04 0.68 8.45
N SER A 65 5.43 1.86 7.97
CA SER A 65 4.90 2.52 6.78
C SER A 65 6.02 2.65 5.76
N ILE A 66 5.90 2.00 4.60
CA ILE A 66 6.84 2.18 3.50
C ILE A 66 6.08 2.87 2.38
N ARG A 67 6.35 4.16 2.20
CA ARG A 67 5.80 5.00 1.15
C ARG A 67 6.77 5.10 -0.02
N VAL A 68 6.23 5.00 -1.21
CA VAL A 68 6.83 5.56 -2.42
C VAL A 68 5.91 6.71 -2.79
N ALA A 69 6.36 7.95 -2.62
CA ALA A 69 5.50 9.12 -2.83
C ALA A 69 5.98 9.91 -4.06
N PHE A 70 5.06 10.13 -5.00
CA PHE A 70 5.12 11.26 -5.93
C PHE A 70 4.03 12.26 -5.53
N PHE A 71 4.34 13.55 -5.63
CA PHE A 71 3.47 14.62 -5.14
C PHE A 71 2.60 15.19 -6.27
N LYS A 72 1.28 15.30 -6.03
CA LYS A 72 0.45 16.36 -6.61
C LYS A 72 -0.21 17.15 -5.47
N ARG A 73 -0.34 18.46 -5.66
CA ARG A 73 -0.63 19.46 -4.63
C ARG A 73 -2.07 19.34 -4.13
N GLY A 74 -2.24 19.20 -2.81
CA GLY A 74 -3.49 19.40 -2.10
C GLY A 74 -4.37 18.16 -1.98
N LEU A 75 -4.33 17.50 -0.82
CA LEU A 75 -5.45 16.86 -0.10
C LEU A 75 -4.89 16.16 1.15
N SER A 76 -5.56 16.36 2.28
CA SER A 76 -5.20 15.80 3.59
C SER A 76 -5.46 14.28 3.63
N ALA A 77 -4.43 13.53 3.98
CA ALA A 77 -4.45 12.07 4.09
C ALA A 77 -4.85 11.60 5.50
N PRO A 78 -5.26 10.33 5.67
CA PRO A 78 -5.62 9.73 6.97
C PRO A 78 -4.50 9.87 8.00
N ASP A 79 -4.88 9.97 9.28
CA ASP A 79 -4.02 10.34 10.42
C ASP A 79 -2.72 9.52 10.47
N ARG A 80 -1.65 10.15 9.96
CA ARG A 80 -0.33 9.56 9.74
C ARG A 80 0.49 9.47 11.03
N SER A 81 -0.05 9.95 12.14
CA SER A 81 0.72 10.23 13.35
C SER A 81 1.28 8.97 14.03
N HIS A 82 0.73 7.78 13.75
CA HIS A 82 1.02 6.56 14.52
C HIS A 82 2.10 5.61 13.95
N ALA A 83 2.73 5.90 12.81
CA ALA A 83 3.80 5.03 12.29
C ALA A 83 5.10 5.18 13.09
N HIS A 84 5.72 4.05 13.46
CA HIS A 84 7.04 4.02 14.13
C HIS A 84 8.18 4.19 13.13
N LEU A 85 8.05 3.61 11.93
CA LEU A 85 8.97 3.85 10.81
C LEU A 85 8.18 4.22 9.57
N SER A 86 8.48 5.39 8.98
CA SER A 86 7.96 5.82 7.68
C SER A 86 9.12 6.02 6.71
N ILE A 87 9.19 5.24 5.62
CA ILE A 87 10.23 5.42 4.60
C ILE A 87 9.59 5.92 3.32
N SER A 88 10.03 7.07 2.81
CA SER A 88 9.58 7.67 1.56
C SER A 88 10.73 7.67 0.55
N THR A 89 10.59 6.91 -0.54
CA THR A 89 11.58 6.81 -1.63
C THR A 89 10.94 7.01 -3.00
N TYR A 90 11.74 7.27 -4.04
CA TYR A 90 11.31 7.24 -5.45
C TYR A 90 11.09 5.80 -5.95
N SER A 91 10.24 5.61 -6.97
CA SER A 91 9.70 4.30 -7.37
C SER A 91 10.70 3.28 -7.91
N SER A 92 11.76 3.73 -8.58
CA SER A 92 12.68 2.85 -9.30
C SER A 92 13.41 1.84 -8.41
N LEU A 93 13.57 2.16 -7.12
CA LEU A 93 14.21 1.26 -6.15
C LEU A 93 13.29 0.17 -5.61
N VAL A 94 12.02 0.52 -5.39
CA VAL A 94 11.04 -0.46 -4.92
C VAL A 94 10.80 -1.47 -6.01
N GLU A 95 10.74 -1.04 -7.27
CA GLU A 95 10.56 -1.92 -8.43
C GLU A 95 11.61 -3.03 -8.53
N ARG A 96 12.86 -2.78 -8.12
CA ARG A 96 13.94 -3.78 -8.16
C ARG A 96 13.98 -4.70 -6.95
N GLY A 97 13.16 -4.46 -5.93
CA GLY A 97 13.09 -5.26 -4.71
C GLY A 97 14.33 -5.20 -3.81
N SER A 98 15.43 -4.55 -4.22
CA SER A 98 16.69 -4.50 -3.45
C SER A 98 16.49 -3.81 -2.09
N MET A 99 15.75 -2.70 -2.08
CA MET A 99 15.42 -2.01 -0.84
C MET A 99 14.55 -2.88 0.07
N LEU A 100 13.57 -3.59 -0.49
CA LEU A 100 12.71 -4.47 0.29
C LEU A 100 13.48 -5.66 0.87
N ALA A 101 14.42 -6.24 0.12
CA ALA A 101 15.32 -7.27 0.65
C ALA A 101 16.13 -6.74 1.85
N GLY A 102 16.59 -5.49 1.77
CA GLY A 102 17.16 -4.78 2.91
C GLY A 102 16.18 -4.69 4.08
N LEU A 103 14.96 -4.21 3.86
CA LEU A 103 13.93 -4.09 4.90
C LEU A 103 13.58 -5.44 5.54
N CYS A 104 13.66 -6.55 4.80
CA CYS A 104 13.46 -7.89 5.35
C CYS A 104 14.51 -8.30 6.40
N SER A 105 15.66 -7.60 6.48
CA SER A 105 16.67 -7.79 7.52
C SER A 105 16.34 -7.07 8.83
N LEU A 106 15.39 -6.14 8.82
CA LEU A 106 14.89 -5.48 10.01
C LEU A 106 14.03 -6.45 10.83
N PRO A 107 13.81 -6.21 12.13
CA PRO A 107 12.88 -6.98 12.97
C PRO A 107 11.39 -6.77 12.59
N ILE A 108 11.09 -6.58 11.30
CA ILE A 108 9.75 -6.33 10.78
C ILE A 108 8.84 -7.56 10.82
N ARG A 109 9.37 -8.72 11.21
CA ARG A 109 8.59 -9.96 11.37
C ARG A 109 7.50 -9.80 12.40
N GLU A 110 7.70 -8.94 13.39
CA GLU A 110 6.76 -8.74 14.50
C GLU A 110 5.74 -7.65 14.21
N VAL A 111 5.88 -6.90 13.10
CA VAL A 111 5.02 -5.77 12.78
C VAL A 111 3.59 -6.22 12.45
N PRO A 112 2.59 -5.86 13.28
CA PRO A 112 1.18 -6.20 13.02
C PRO A 112 0.51 -5.33 11.94
N TYR A 113 1.03 -4.12 11.69
CA TYR A 113 0.44 -3.11 10.80
C TYR A 113 1.40 -2.69 9.69
N LEU A 114 0.93 -2.81 8.44
CA LEU A 114 1.72 -2.40 7.28
C LEU A 114 0.90 -1.54 6.30
N LEU A 115 1.50 -0.43 5.89
CA LEU A 115 1.06 0.40 4.77
C LEU A 115 2.10 0.36 3.65
N VAL A 116 1.69 -0.03 2.43
CA VAL A 116 2.61 -0.11 1.27
C VAL A 116 2.02 0.54 0.03
N ALA A 117 2.87 1.21 -0.76
CA ALA A 117 2.59 1.66 -2.12
C ALA A 117 3.52 0.98 -3.16
N ARG A 118 2.95 0.11 -4.03
CA ARG A 118 3.45 -0.47 -5.32
C ARG A 118 4.55 -1.58 -5.37
N ARG A 119 4.36 -2.45 -6.40
CA ARG A 119 5.17 -3.43 -7.16
C ARG A 119 6.33 -4.30 -6.63
N ALA A 120 6.65 -4.36 -5.34
CA ALA A 120 7.59 -5.41 -4.88
C ALA A 120 7.17 -6.13 -3.59
N TRP A 121 5.87 -6.12 -3.33
CA TRP A 121 5.32 -6.59 -2.08
C TRP A 121 5.51 -8.08 -1.82
N LEU A 122 5.58 -8.92 -2.86
CA LEU A 122 5.74 -10.37 -2.69
C LEU A 122 7.01 -10.71 -1.89
N VAL A 123 8.11 -10.00 -2.13
CA VAL A 123 9.37 -10.22 -1.38
C VAL A 123 9.19 -9.82 0.09
N LEU A 124 8.54 -8.68 0.33
CA LEU A 124 8.31 -8.16 1.67
C LEU A 124 7.33 -9.06 2.45
N PHE A 125 6.25 -9.51 1.82
CA PHE A 125 5.25 -10.36 2.46
C PHE A 125 5.75 -11.79 2.74
N LYS A 126 6.76 -12.27 2.01
CA LYS A 126 7.47 -13.50 2.38
C LYS A 126 8.20 -13.34 3.72
N ALA A 127 8.69 -12.14 4.04
CA ALA A 127 9.36 -11.87 5.31
C ALA A 127 8.37 -11.54 6.46
N MET A 128 7.26 -10.86 6.15
CA MET A 128 6.28 -10.42 7.14
C MET A 128 5.14 -11.44 7.32
N VAL A 129 5.44 -12.51 8.05
CA VAL A 129 4.49 -13.61 8.28
C VAL A 129 3.37 -13.27 9.28
N ASN A 130 3.56 -12.25 10.11
CA ASN A 130 2.66 -11.92 11.22
C ASN A 130 1.69 -10.76 10.97
N ILE A 131 1.56 -10.28 9.72
CA ILE A 131 0.66 -9.15 9.42
C ILE A 131 -0.78 -9.53 9.79
N ILE A 132 -1.39 -8.70 10.63
CA ILE A 132 -2.79 -8.83 11.04
C ILE A 132 -3.67 -7.85 10.25
N SER A 133 -3.14 -6.65 9.98
CA SER A 133 -3.84 -5.58 9.27
C SER A 133 -2.97 -5.03 8.14
N LEU A 134 -3.51 -5.07 6.92
CA LEU A 134 -2.86 -4.55 5.73
C LEU A 134 -3.67 -3.38 5.17
N SER A 135 -3.00 -2.26 4.88
CA SER A 135 -3.59 -1.13 4.18
C SER A 135 -2.94 -0.97 2.81
N MET A 136 -3.75 -0.94 1.78
CA MET A 136 -3.33 -0.78 0.38
C MET A 136 -3.96 0.49 -0.16
N THR A 137 -3.11 1.46 -0.49
CA THR A 137 -3.53 2.73 -1.08
C THR A 137 -3.14 2.79 -2.54
N SER A 138 -4.00 3.37 -3.37
CA SER A 138 -3.80 3.38 -4.80
C SER A 138 -3.43 4.70 -5.43
N THR A 139 -2.29 4.72 -6.16
CA THR A 139 -2.04 5.56 -7.35
C THR A 139 -0.94 4.96 -8.25
N PRO A 140 -1.27 4.03 -9.17
CA PRO A 140 -2.21 2.92 -8.97
C PRO A 140 -1.48 1.57 -8.73
N PRO A 141 -1.75 0.81 -7.65
CA PRO A 141 -1.76 -0.63 -7.62
C PRO A 141 -2.90 -1.12 -8.51
N PHE A 142 -2.61 -2.14 -9.29
CA PHE A 142 -3.60 -2.74 -10.14
C PHE A 142 -4.48 -3.66 -9.28
N PRO A 143 -5.79 -3.74 -9.56
CA PRO A 143 -6.68 -4.65 -8.85
C PRO A 143 -6.14 -6.10 -8.84
N SER A 144 -5.52 -6.50 -9.94
CA SER A 144 -4.81 -7.79 -10.10
C SER A 144 -3.68 -8.02 -9.10
N ASP A 145 -2.98 -6.98 -8.63
CA ASP A 145 -1.92 -7.10 -7.63
C ASP A 145 -2.51 -7.47 -6.26
N ILE A 146 -3.68 -6.93 -5.91
CA ILE A 146 -4.41 -7.25 -4.67
C ILE A 146 -4.88 -8.70 -4.70
N ILE A 147 -5.44 -9.14 -5.84
CA ILE A 147 -5.88 -10.53 -6.03
C ILE A 147 -4.71 -11.49 -5.92
N SER A 148 -3.66 -11.21 -6.69
CA SER A 148 -2.43 -12.01 -6.71
C SER A 148 -1.86 -12.13 -5.30
N LEU A 149 -1.82 -11.02 -4.55
CA LEU A 149 -1.37 -11.01 -3.18
C LEU A 149 -2.17 -11.97 -2.27
N LEU A 150 -3.49 -11.89 -2.30
CA LEU A 150 -4.35 -12.71 -1.46
C LEU A 150 -4.28 -14.20 -1.82
N GLN A 151 -3.95 -14.52 -3.07
CA GLN A 151 -3.81 -15.87 -3.61
C GLN A 151 -2.39 -16.44 -3.51
N THR A 152 -1.37 -15.59 -3.33
CA THR A 152 0.04 -16.02 -3.39
C THR A 152 0.37 -17.02 -2.29
N ARG A 153 1.14 -18.03 -2.69
CA ARG A 153 1.72 -19.03 -1.81
C ARG A 153 3.24 -18.95 -1.80
N ILE A 154 3.83 -19.30 -0.66
CA ILE A 154 5.25 -19.44 -0.46
C ILE A 154 5.59 -20.90 -0.75
N ASP A 155 6.49 -21.10 -1.71
CA ASP A 155 7.12 -22.39 -1.96
C ASP A 155 7.85 -22.80 -0.68
N SER A 156 7.39 -23.88 -0.08
CA SER A 156 8.08 -24.50 1.04
C SER A 156 9.13 -25.45 0.46
N THR A 157 10.39 -25.31 0.89
CA THR A 157 11.47 -26.24 0.51
C THR A 157 11.19 -27.65 1.03
N ASP A 158 10.45 -27.75 2.13
CA ASP A 158 9.90 -29.02 2.58
C ASP A 158 8.73 -29.39 1.66
N SER A 159 8.76 -30.62 1.14
CA SER A 159 7.75 -31.28 0.28
C SER A 159 6.33 -31.35 0.88
N GLN A 160 6.09 -30.63 1.97
CA GLN A 160 4.83 -30.52 2.67
C GLN A 160 4.21 -29.15 2.40
N LYS A 161 3.21 -29.16 1.51
CA LYS A 161 2.14 -28.15 1.33
C LYS A 161 2.59 -26.69 1.32
N GLU A 162 2.50 -26.08 0.14
CA GLU A 162 2.59 -24.64 -0.07
C GLU A 162 1.90 -23.84 1.05
N LYS A 163 2.65 -22.96 1.71
CA LYS A 163 2.14 -22.11 2.80
C LYS A 163 1.71 -20.78 2.21
N PRO A 164 0.50 -20.31 2.43
CA PRO A 164 0.08 -19.02 1.91
C PRO A 164 0.79 -17.88 2.62
N ILE A 165 0.93 -16.80 1.87
CA ILE A 165 1.43 -15.54 2.40
C ILE A 165 0.41 -14.93 3.38
N MET A 166 0.91 -14.30 4.45
CA MET A 166 0.13 -13.61 5.49
C MET A 166 -1.00 -14.46 6.07
N ALA A 167 -0.63 -15.59 6.69
CA ALA A 167 -1.59 -16.51 7.30
C ALA A 167 -2.41 -15.87 8.44
N LYS A 168 -1.89 -14.80 9.06
CA LYS A 168 -2.52 -14.07 10.17
C LYS A 168 -3.36 -12.86 9.74
N LEU A 169 -3.43 -12.53 8.45
CA LEU A 169 -4.16 -11.35 7.98
C LEU A 169 -5.65 -11.48 8.29
N ARG A 170 -6.17 -10.53 9.09
CA ARG A 170 -7.57 -10.41 9.51
C ARG A 170 -8.27 -9.19 8.95
N ARG A 171 -7.53 -8.11 8.68
CA ARG A 171 -8.09 -6.83 8.23
C ARG A 171 -7.40 -6.34 6.97
N LEU A 172 -8.18 -5.95 5.98
CA LEU A 172 -7.69 -5.36 4.74
C LEU A 172 -8.38 -4.01 4.56
N LEU A 173 -7.60 -2.94 4.38
CA LEU A 173 -8.09 -1.63 3.97
C LEU A 173 -7.68 -1.40 2.52
N LEU A 174 -8.68 -1.18 1.66
CA LEU A 174 -8.51 -0.74 0.28
C LEU A 174 -8.88 0.74 0.23
N GLN A 175 -7.93 1.58 -0.17
CA GLN A 175 -8.14 3.02 -0.23
C GLN A 175 -7.72 3.60 -1.58
N ASN A 176 -8.58 4.41 -2.22
CA ASN A 176 -8.38 4.96 -3.57
C ASN A 176 -8.19 3.89 -4.67
N VAL A 177 -8.65 2.66 -4.44
CA VAL A 177 -8.52 1.55 -5.39
C VAL A 177 -9.61 1.66 -6.45
N ARG A 178 -9.24 1.53 -7.73
CA ARG A 178 -10.18 1.44 -8.84
C ARG A 178 -10.76 0.02 -8.91
N PHE A 179 -12.08 -0.13 -8.89
CA PHE A 179 -12.74 -1.43 -8.88
C PHE A 179 -13.08 -1.96 -10.27
N ARG A 180 -13.37 -1.06 -11.21
CA ARG A 180 -13.64 -1.36 -12.62
C ARG A 180 -12.89 -0.36 -13.49
N ASP A 181 -12.40 -0.77 -14.64
CA ASP A 181 -11.88 0.09 -15.70
C ASP A 181 -13.05 0.55 -16.57
N THR A 182 -13.30 1.86 -16.65
CA THR A 182 -14.42 2.39 -17.47
C THR A 182 -14.21 2.16 -18.97
N TYR A 183 -12.98 1.82 -19.38
CA TYR A 183 -12.65 1.55 -20.78
C TYR A 183 -12.73 0.07 -21.16
N ASP A 184 -12.97 -0.83 -20.20
CA ASP A 184 -13.04 -2.27 -20.44
C ASP A 184 -14.35 -2.83 -19.89
N ASP A 185 -15.33 -3.03 -20.79
CA ASP A 185 -16.64 -3.63 -20.51
C ASP A 185 -16.56 -5.03 -19.87
N THR A 186 -15.36 -5.62 -19.77
CA THR A 186 -15.12 -6.91 -19.13
C THR A 186 -14.61 -6.82 -17.68
N ASP A 187 -14.41 -5.61 -17.13
CA ASP A 187 -13.71 -5.43 -15.84
C ASP A 187 -14.58 -5.58 -14.57
N ASP A 188 -15.78 -6.16 -14.69
CA ASP A 188 -16.54 -6.65 -13.52
C ASP A 188 -15.84 -7.85 -12.82
N ALA A 189 -14.74 -8.33 -13.41
CA ALA A 189 -13.98 -9.46 -12.90
C ALA A 189 -13.31 -9.19 -11.55
N PHE A 190 -13.00 -7.93 -11.19
CA PHE A 190 -12.25 -7.67 -9.95
C PHE A 190 -13.00 -8.10 -8.70
N VAL A 191 -14.26 -7.69 -8.55
CA VAL A 191 -15.09 -8.03 -7.37
C VAL A 191 -15.29 -9.54 -7.27
N ALA A 192 -15.56 -10.20 -8.41
CA ALA A 192 -15.69 -11.65 -8.48
C ALA A 192 -14.38 -12.36 -8.07
N ASN A 193 -13.24 -11.89 -8.57
CA ASN A 193 -11.92 -12.43 -8.23
C ASN A 193 -11.55 -12.19 -6.76
N LEU A 194 -11.92 -11.03 -6.21
CA LEU A 194 -11.74 -10.71 -4.80
C LEU A 194 -12.56 -11.66 -3.93
N CYS A 195 -13.84 -11.88 -4.28
CA CYS A 195 -14.70 -12.86 -3.61
C CYS A 195 -14.13 -14.28 -3.66
N ALA A 196 -13.62 -14.70 -4.82
CA ALA A 196 -12.98 -15.99 -5.00
C ALA A 196 -11.74 -16.13 -4.11
N ALA A 197 -10.87 -15.11 -4.06
CA ALA A 197 -9.68 -15.08 -3.22
C ALA A 197 -10.03 -15.15 -1.73
N LEU A 198 -10.99 -14.35 -1.26
CA LEU A 198 -11.45 -14.34 0.13
C LEU A 198 -12.09 -15.68 0.53
N THR A 199 -12.89 -16.26 -0.35
CA THR A 199 -13.50 -17.58 -0.15
C THR A 199 -12.44 -18.68 -0.05
N ALA A 200 -11.44 -18.66 -0.93
CA ALA A 200 -10.32 -19.60 -0.89
C ALA A 200 -9.52 -19.48 0.43
N ARG A 201 -9.28 -18.26 0.90
CA ARG A 201 -8.65 -18.01 2.21
C ARG A 201 -9.48 -18.56 3.37
N ARG A 202 -10.80 -18.34 3.36
CA ARG A 202 -11.74 -18.88 4.37
C ARG A 202 -11.72 -20.41 4.39
N LYS A 203 -11.80 -21.06 3.23
CA LYS A 203 -11.71 -22.53 3.11
C LYS A 203 -10.38 -23.08 3.66
N GLY A 204 -9.30 -22.30 3.55
CA GLY A 204 -8.00 -22.62 4.12
C GLY A 204 -7.80 -22.27 5.60
N GLY A 205 -8.87 -21.94 6.35
CA GLY A 205 -8.80 -21.60 7.78
C GLY A 205 -8.21 -20.22 8.09
N ARG A 206 -8.06 -19.36 7.07
CA ARG A 206 -7.45 -18.02 7.18
C ARG A 206 -8.43 -16.94 6.76
N LYS A 207 -9.62 -17.00 7.36
CA LYS A 207 -10.70 -16.04 7.11
C LYS A 207 -10.19 -14.60 7.34
N LEU A 208 -10.45 -13.73 6.37
CA LEU A 208 -10.39 -12.28 6.56
C LEU A 208 -11.64 -11.88 7.35
N GLU A 209 -11.45 -11.17 8.46
CA GLU A 209 -12.54 -10.75 9.33
C GLU A 209 -13.23 -9.53 8.75
N LYS A 210 -12.46 -8.47 8.42
CA LYS A 210 -12.99 -7.19 7.95
C LYS A 210 -12.30 -6.70 6.68
N LEU A 211 -13.10 -6.18 5.75
CA LEU A 211 -12.67 -5.46 4.56
C LEU A 211 -13.15 -4.01 4.68
N HIS A 212 -12.22 -3.08 4.84
CA HIS A 212 -12.50 -1.65 4.83
C HIS A 212 -12.30 -1.11 3.42
N ILE A 213 -13.25 -0.32 2.93
CA ILE A 213 -13.25 0.28 1.60
C ILE A 213 -13.45 1.78 1.77
N GLU A 214 -12.45 2.56 1.36
CA GLU A 214 -12.45 4.02 1.50
C GLU A 214 -12.07 4.71 0.20
N LYS A 215 -12.92 5.61 -0.29
CA LYS A 215 -12.66 6.45 -1.47
C LYS A 215 -12.27 5.62 -2.70
N CYS A 216 -12.83 4.42 -2.84
CA CYS A 216 -12.58 3.59 -4.02
C CYS A 216 -13.37 4.13 -5.20
N ILE A 217 -12.84 3.90 -6.40
CA ILE A 217 -13.33 4.49 -7.65
C ILE A 217 -13.97 3.39 -8.49
N ASN A 218 -15.03 3.72 -9.23
CA ASN A 218 -15.79 2.80 -10.09
C ASN A 218 -16.35 1.61 -9.29
N MET A 219 -16.93 1.89 -8.13
CA MET A 219 -17.59 0.92 -7.26
C MET A 219 -18.95 1.46 -6.81
N ASP A 220 -19.96 0.60 -6.77
CA ASP A 220 -21.32 0.93 -6.35
C ASP A 220 -21.83 0.04 -5.20
N GLU A 221 -23.08 0.24 -4.79
CA GLU A 221 -23.75 -0.54 -3.74
C GLU A 221 -23.88 -2.03 -4.11
N GLU A 222 -23.98 -2.38 -5.40
CA GLU A 222 -24.11 -3.77 -5.84
C GLU A 222 -22.81 -4.54 -5.59
N ASP A 223 -21.66 -3.94 -5.90
CA ASP A 223 -20.34 -4.51 -5.58
C ASP A 223 -20.19 -4.78 -4.08
N VAL A 224 -20.60 -3.83 -3.26
CA VAL A 224 -20.54 -3.94 -1.80
C VAL A 224 -21.42 -5.07 -1.31
N ALA A 225 -22.67 -5.16 -1.81
CA ALA A 225 -23.58 -6.25 -1.48
C ALA A 225 -23.06 -7.63 -1.90
N ILE A 226 -22.26 -7.71 -2.98
CA ILE A 226 -21.59 -8.95 -3.38
C ILE A 226 -20.47 -9.31 -2.38
N LEU A 227 -19.65 -8.34 -1.97
CA LEU A 227 -18.56 -8.55 -1.01
C LEU A 227 -19.05 -8.91 0.40
N GLU A 228 -20.16 -8.32 0.84
CA GLU A 228 -20.78 -8.61 2.14
C GLU A 228 -21.21 -10.08 2.29
N LYS A 229 -21.45 -10.80 1.18
CA LYS A 229 -21.75 -12.24 1.20
C LYS A 229 -20.55 -13.08 1.66
N VAL A 230 -19.32 -12.58 1.53
CA VAL A 230 -18.08 -13.34 1.82
C VAL A 230 -17.30 -12.83 3.03
N VAL A 231 -17.36 -11.53 3.35
CA VAL A 231 -16.60 -10.87 4.43
C VAL A 231 -17.41 -9.75 5.06
N GLU A 232 -17.12 -9.37 6.32
CA GLU A 232 -17.67 -8.15 6.91
C GLU A 232 -17.07 -6.93 6.19
N VAL A 233 -17.91 -6.12 5.56
CA VAL A 233 -17.47 -4.91 4.83
C VAL A 233 -17.74 -3.67 5.68
N VAL A 234 -16.77 -2.75 5.70
CA VAL A 234 -16.91 -1.40 6.26
C VAL A 234 -16.65 -0.43 5.11
N TRP A 235 -17.72 0.10 4.52
CA TRP A 235 -17.66 1.02 3.40
C TRP A 235 -17.96 2.45 3.86
N ASP A 236 -17.27 3.43 3.28
CA ASP A 236 -17.46 4.85 3.56
C ASP A 236 -18.68 5.49 2.85
N GLY A 237 -19.36 4.73 1.98
CA GLY A 237 -20.55 5.19 1.25
C GLY A 237 -20.24 6.16 0.12
N VAL A 238 -18.98 6.35 -0.23
CA VAL A 238 -18.58 7.23 -1.33
C VAL A 238 -18.64 6.46 -2.63
N VAL A 239 -19.48 6.92 -3.55
CA VAL A 239 -19.58 6.44 -4.93
C VAL A 239 -18.95 7.49 -5.84
N GLU A 240 -17.80 7.16 -6.41
CA GLU A 240 -17.07 8.02 -7.34
C GLU A 240 -16.77 7.23 -8.61
N PHE A 241 -17.22 7.74 -9.76
CA PHE A 241 -16.92 7.17 -11.07
C PHE A 241 -15.94 8.08 -11.82
N GLU A 242 -15.01 7.48 -12.55
CA GLU A 242 -14.16 8.22 -13.46
C GLU A 242 -15.02 8.85 -14.55
N LYS A 243 -14.80 10.13 -14.83
CA LYS A 243 -15.45 10.80 -15.95
C LYS A 243 -14.76 10.36 -17.23
N ASP A 244 -15.53 9.93 -18.21
CA ASP A 244 -15.04 9.67 -19.55
C ASP A 244 -14.46 10.97 -20.12
N GLN A 245 -13.13 11.02 -20.27
CA GLN A 245 -12.43 12.21 -20.78
C GLN A 245 -12.81 12.56 -22.23
N ASP A 246 -13.46 11.64 -22.94
CA ASP A 246 -13.82 11.79 -24.35
C ASP A 246 -15.17 12.50 -24.57
N GLN A 247 -15.90 12.88 -23.52
CA GLN A 247 -17.19 13.60 -23.64
C GLN A 247 -17.08 15.13 -23.49
N GLU A 248 -15.89 15.71 -23.31
CA GLU A 248 -15.72 17.15 -23.10
C GLU A 248 -15.48 17.97 -24.40
N GLU A 249 -15.59 17.40 -25.62
CA GLU A 249 -15.29 18.11 -26.88
C GLU A 249 -16.50 18.52 -27.75
N GLU A 250 -17.77 18.28 -27.37
CA GLU A 250 -18.92 18.50 -28.27
C GLU A 250 -19.93 19.62 -27.90
N GLU A 251 -19.64 20.56 -26.99
CA GLU A 251 -20.66 21.57 -26.56
C GLU A 251 -20.47 23.04 -26.99
N ASP A 252 -19.50 23.42 -27.83
CA ASP A 252 -19.25 24.86 -28.14
C ASP A 252 -19.18 25.24 -29.64
N VAL A 253 -20.05 24.73 -30.52
CA VAL A 253 -20.21 25.30 -31.89
C VAL A 253 -21.67 25.41 -32.33
N TYR A 254 -22.45 26.26 -31.64
CA TYR A 254 -23.64 26.87 -32.25
C TYR A 254 -23.71 28.35 -31.86
N MET A 255 -22.80 29.17 -32.38
CA MET A 255 -23.09 30.60 -32.52
C MET A 255 -24.03 30.76 -33.71
N GLU A 256 -25.31 30.93 -33.38
CA GLU A 256 -26.36 31.41 -34.27
C GLU A 256 -25.87 32.70 -34.98
N GLU A 257 -25.55 32.60 -36.27
CA GLU A 257 -25.53 33.77 -37.15
C GLU A 257 -26.99 34.20 -37.39
N GLU A 258 -27.60 34.85 -36.39
CA GLU A 258 -28.93 35.43 -36.54
C GLU A 258 -28.83 36.82 -37.19
N TYR A 259 -29.40 36.86 -38.40
CA TYR A 259 -29.52 37.98 -39.33
C TYR A 259 -30.04 39.27 -38.69
N SER A 260 -29.29 40.37 -38.83
CA SER A 260 -29.87 41.72 -38.80
C SER A 260 -30.02 42.23 -40.24
N SER A 261 -31.22 42.00 -40.79
CA SER A 261 -31.73 42.79 -41.92
C SER A 261 -32.29 44.10 -41.36
N ASP A 262 -31.94 45.23 -41.97
CA ASP A 262 -32.63 46.51 -41.79
C ASP A 262 -32.21 47.47 -42.93
N PRO A 263 -33.02 48.49 -43.30
CA PRO A 263 -34.37 48.44 -43.89
C PRO A 263 -34.42 48.95 -45.35
#